data_AF-A0AA90Z1F6-F1
#
_entry.id   AF-A0AA90Z1F6-F1
#
_cell.length_a   1.000
_cell.length_b   1.000
_cell.length_c   1.000
_cell.angle_alpha   90.00
_cell.angle_beta   90.00
_cell.angle_gamma   90.00
#
_symmetry.space_group_name_H-M   'P 1'
#
loop_
_entity.id
_entity.type
_entity.pdbx_description
1 polymer ?
#
loop_
_entity_poly.entity_id
_entity_poly.type
_entity_poly.pdbx_seq_one_letter_code
_entity_poly.pdbx_strand_id
1 'polypeptide(L)'
;MKKWIGMGALALAAACDVPQAPVVTGPDGKARIQINPSGLTCYENRCLDINPAARSVRQIGNKTTGIPRSIDVSDGTVTPAEFKQMGTAASLAGGQGSGNDR
;
A
#
# COMPACT_ATOMS: atom_id res chain seq x y z
N MET A 1 26.59 10.77 -48.89
CA MET A 1 25.69 9.88 -48.12
C MET A 1 26.09 9.94 -46.65
N LYS A 2 25.40 10.74 -45.83
CA LYS A 2 25.80 10.98 -44.43
C LYS A 2 24.70 10.41 -43.54
N LYS A 3 25.00 9.26 -42.93
CA LYS A 3 24.09 8.46 -42.10
C LYS A 3 23.54 9.31 -40.93
N TRP A 4 22.25 9.59 -40.97
CA TRP A 4 21.48 10.11 -39.84
C TRP A 4 20.53 9.00 -39.39
N ILE A 5 20.89 8.25 -38.35
CA ILE A 5 19.92 7.59 -37.48
C ILE A 5 20.52 7.59 -36.07
N GLY A 6 20.43 8.75 -35.42
CA GLY A 6 20.45 8.82 -33.96
C GLY A 6 19.12 8.27 -33.47
N MET A 7 19.05 6.97 -33.23
CA MET A 7 17.92 6.37 -32.52
C MET A 7 18.17 6.61 -31.03
N GLY A 8 17.64 7.71 -30.52
CA GLY A 8 17.64 8.04 -29.11
C GLY A 8 17.03 6.89 -28.30
N ALA A 9 17.75 6.49 -27.26
CA ALA A 9 17.26 5.61 -26.23
C ALA A 9 16.03 6.25 -25.56
N LEU A 10 14.84 5.86 -26.01
CA LEU A 10 13.59 6.32 -25.44
C LEU A 10 13.13 5.34 -24.36
N ALA A 11 13.26 5.82 -23.13
CA ALA A 11 12.26 5.78 -22.07
C ALA A 11 11.60 4.42 -21.78
N LEU A 12 12.21 3.65 -20.88
CA LEU A 12 11.51 2.63 -20.10
C LEU A 12 11.83 2.82 -18.61
N ALA A 13 11.25 3.86 -18.04
CA ALA A 13 11.10 4.00 -16.59
C ALA A 13 9.75 4.64 -16.28
N ALA A 14 8.67 3.99 -16.73
CA ALA A 14 7.39 4.14 -16.05
C ALA A 14 7.50 3.38 -14.73
N ALA A 15 8.21 3.97 -13.76
CA ALA A 15 8.00 3.61 -12.37
C ALA A 15 6.53 3.93 -12.09
N CYS A 16 5.73 2.93 -11.71
CA CYS A 16 4.40 3.17 -11.18
C CYS A 16 4.54 4.02 -9.93
N ASP A 17 4.47 5.35 -10.09
CA ASP A 17 4.43 6.31 -9.01
C ASP A 17 3.05 6.17 -8.36
N VAL A 18 2.90 5.17 -7.49
CA VAL A 18 1.68 5.02 -6.71
C VAL A 18 1.70 6.17 -5.71
N PRO A 19 0.75 7.13 -5.79
CA PRO A 19 0.84 8.34 -5.01
C PRO A 19 0.91 7.99 -3.52
N GLN A 20 1.88 8.59 -2.81
CA GLN A 20 1.97 8.45 -1.36
C GLN A 20 0.67 8.95 -0.74
N ALA A 21 0.11 8.16 0.17
CA ALA A 21 -1.11 8.49 0.88
C ALA A 21 -0.93 9.81 1.65
N PRO A 22 -1.89 10.75 1.56
CA PRO A 22 -1.76 12.03 2.23
C PRO A 22 -1.74 11.82 3.74
N VAL A 23 -0.83 12.53 4.40
CA VAL A 23 -0.73 12.57 5.86
C VAL A 23 -1.42 13.84 6.33
N VAL A 24 -2.52 13.69 7.05
CA VAL A 24 -3.30 14.77 7.65
C VAL A 24 -2.99 14.88 9.14
N THR A 25 -3.20 16.06 9.71
CA THR A 25 -3.14 16.23 11.17
C THR A 25 -4.51 15.86 11.73
N GLY A 26 -4.56 14.84 12.58
CA GLY A 26 -5.78 14.41 13.27
C GLY A 26 -6.24 15.44 14.30
N PRO A 27 -7.48 15.27 14.83
CA PRO A 27 -8.04 16.16 15.85
C PRO A 27 -7.25 16.16 17.17
N ASP A 28 -6.44 15.13 17.39
CA ASP A 28 -5.50 14.97 18.50
C ASP A 28 -4.12 15.59 18.25
N GLY A 29 -3.94 16.32 17.13
CA GLY A 29 -2.67 16.93 16.74
C GLY A 29 -1.61 15.94 16.23
N LYS A 30 -1.97 14.67 16.03
CA LYS A 30 -1.07 13.62 15.56
C LYS A 30 -1.15 13.44 14.05
N ALA A 31 -0.04 13.05 13.44
CA ALA A 31 -0.02 12.66 12.04
C ALA A 31 -0.87 11.40 11.81
N ARG A 32 -1.77 11.45 10.81
CA ARG A 32 -2.60 10.32 10.38
C ARG A 32 -2.55 10.17 8.87
N ILE A 33 -2.42 8.94 8.41
CA ILE A 33 -2.41 8.54 7.00
C ILE A 33 -3.86 8.38 6.57
N GLN A 34 -4.25 9.04 5.50
CA GLN A 34 -5.57 8.86 4.91
C GLN A 34 -5.59 7.53 4.14
N ILE A 35 -6.53 6.65 4.50
CA ILE A 35 -6.74 5.41 3.78
C ILE A 35 -7.44 5.73 2.47
N ASN A 36 -6.94 5.18 1.37
CA ASN A 36 -7.62 5.23 0.09
C ASN A 36 -8.69 4.11 0.04
N PRO A 37 -10.00 4.41 0.15
CA PRO A 37 -11.04 3.39 0.15
C PRO A 37 -11.18 2.70 -1.22
N SER A 38 -10.65 3.31 -2.28
CA SER A 38 -10.74 2.83 -3.65
C SER A 38 -9.54 1.99 -4.09
N GLY A 39 -8.55 1.75 -3.21
CA GLY A 39 -7.40 0.93 -3.57
C GLY A 39 -6.20 1.03 -2.63
N LEU A 40 -5.01 1.10 -3.22
CA LEU A 40 -3.75 1.05 -2.48
C LEU A 40 -3.50 2.34 -1.70
N THR A 41 -3.09 2.15 -0.46
CA THR A 41 -2.57 3.19 0.43
C THR A 41 -1.08 2.95 0.58
N CYS A 42 -0.25 3.87 0.07
CA CYS A 42 1.21 3.76 0.11
C CYS A 42 1.81 4.75 1.11
N TYR A 43 2.65 4.28 2.03
CA TYR A 43 3.33 5.10 3.02
C TYR A 43 4.69 4.50 3.39
N GLU A 44 5.74 5.34 3.44
CA GLU A 44 7.11 4.94 3.79
C GLU A 44 7.57 3.65 3.08
N ASN A 45 7.50 3.63 1.74
CA ASN A 45 7.88 2.51 0.87
C ASN A 45 7.05 1.23 1.04
N ARG A 46 5.89 1.30 1.69
CA ARG A 46 4.95 0.17 1.82
C ARG A 46 3.61 0.53 1.23
N CYS A 47 3.09 -0.33 0.37
CA CYS A 47 1.76 -0.19 -0.21
C CYS A 47 0.86 -1.31 0.31
N LEU A 48 -0.23 -0.91 0.95
CA LEU A 48 -1.24 -1.80 1.51
C LEU A 48 -2.58 -1.51 0.85
N ASP A 49 -3.24 -2.58 0.38
CA ASP A 49 -4.63 -2.56 -0.03
C ASP A 49 -5.46 -2.72 1.25
N ILE A 50 -6.07 -1.63 1.68
CA ILE A 50 -6.84 -1.57 2.93
C ILE A 50 -8.30 -1.38 2.54
N ASN A 51 -9.14 -2.32 2.93
CA ASN A 51 -10.58 -2.23 2.77
C ASN A 51 -11.23 -2.06 4.15
N PRO A 52 -11.62 -0.83 4.53
CA PRO A 52 -12.27 -0.56 5.81
C PRO A 52 -13.61 -1.27 5.96
N ALA A 53 -14.39 -1.36 4.87
CA ALA A 53 -15.72 -1.97 4.87
C ALA A 53 -15.68 -3.48 5.15
N ALA A 54 -14.71 -4.18 4.56
CA ALA A 54 -14.47 -5.61 4.81
C ALA A 54 -13.53 -5.87 6.00
N ARG A 55 -13.01 -4.81 6.65
CA ARG A 55 -11.93 -4.87 7.65
C ARG A 55 -10.77 -5.77 7.24
N SER A 56 -10.36 -5.70 5.98
CA SER A 56 -9.29 -6.53 5.43
C SER A 56 -8.11 -5.69 4.96
N VAL A 57 -6.91 -6.23 5.10
CA VAL A 57 -5.68 -5.64 4.59
C VAL A 57 -4.87 -6.66 3.80
N ARG A 58 -4.26 -6.22 2.73
CA ARG A 58 -3.38 -7.03 1.89
C ARG A 58 -2.14 -6.23 1.50
N GLN A 59 -0.98 -6.87 1.55
CA GLN A 59 0.22 -6.35 0.93
C GLN A 59 0.32 -6.90 -0.50
N ILE A 60 0.81 -6.09 -1.44
CA ILE A 60 1.03 -6.57 -2.82
C ILE A 60 1.94 -7.80 -2.81
N GLY A 61 1.50 -8.88 -3.46
CA GLY A 61 2.18 -10.19 -3.47
C GLY A 61 1.78 -11.14 -2.35
N ASN A 62 1.00 -10.68 -1.36
CA ASN A 62 0.57 -11.47 -0.20
C ASN A 62 -0.93 -11.81 -0.24
N LYS A 63 -1.34 -12.76 0.61
CA LYS A 63 -2.74 -13.06 0.87
C LYS A 63 -3.42 -11.91 1.62
N THR A 64 -4.71 -11.76 1.38
CA THR A 64 -5.56 -10.87 2.18
C THR A 64 -5.68 -11.43 3.59
N THR A 65 -5.51 -10.58 4.60
CA THR A 65 -5.72 -10.89 6.02
C THR A 65 -6.65 -9.88 6.66
N GLY A 66 -7.08 -10.16 7.89
CA GLY A 66 -7.90 -9.23 8.67
C GLY A 66 -7.06 -8.07 9.22
N ILE A 67 -7.65 -6.89 9.31
CA ILE A 67 -7.08 -5.76 10.05
C ILE A 67 -7.08 -6.13 11.55
N PRO A 68 -5.95 -5.96 12.26
CA PRO A 68 -5.87 -6.21 13.71
C PRO A 68 -7.01 -5.51 14.46
N ARG A 69 -7.66 -6.22 15.40
CA ARG A 69 -8.84 -5.70 16.12
C ARG A 69 -8.57 -4.45 16.96
N SER A 70 -7.30 -4.19 17.30
CA SER A 70 -6.89 -2.99 18.04
C SER A 70 -6.83 -1.73 17.17
N ILE A 71 -6.95 -1.86 15.85
CA ILE A 71 -6.86 -0.75 14.90
C ILE A 71 -8.27 -0.39 14.45
N ASP A 72 -8.62 0.88 14.63
CA ASP A 72 -9.83 1.43 14.06
C ASP A 72 -9.54 2.09 12.72
N VAL A 73 -10.34 1.72 11.72
CA VAL A 73 -10.25 2.23 10.35
C VAL A 73 -11.56 2.89 9.91
N SER A 74 -12.54 2.98 10.81
CA SER A 74 -13.87 3.50 10.54
C SER A 74 -13.85 4.97 10.13
N ASP A 75 -12.90 5.74 10.66
CA ASP A 75 -12.66 7.16 10.31
C ASP A 75 -11.95 7.35 8.96
N GLY A 76 -11.58 6.27 8.25
CA GLY A 76 -10.84 6.35 6.99
C GLY A 76 -9.42 6.91 7.13
N THR A 77 -8.89 6.99 8.35
CA THR A 77 -7.52 7.39 8.64
C THR A 77 -6.90 6.45 9.67
N VAL A 78 -5.59 6.29 9.62
CA VAL A 78 -4.82 5.50 10.61
C VAL A 78 -3.54 6.21 10.97
N THR A 79 -3.02 5.98 12.16
CA THR A 79 -1.68 6.48 12.52
C THR A 79 -0.58 5.74 11.76
N PRO A 80 0.61 6.33 11.61
CA PRO A 80 1.77 5.64 11.06
C PRO A 80 2.14 4.33 11.78
N ALA A 81 1.92 4.28 13.10
CA ALA A 81 2.17 3.07 13.89
C ALA A 81 1.19 1.95 13.53
N GLU A 82 -0.11 2.26 13.43
CA GLU A 82 -1.15 1.32 13.02
C GLU A 82 -0.93 0.84 11.58
N PHE A 83 -0.55 1.73 10.67
CA PHE A 83 -0.22 1.36 9.29
C PHE A 83 0.96 0.37 9.23
N LYS A 84 2.01 0.60 10.02
CA LYS A 84 3.14 -0.35 10.14
C LYS A 84 2.68 -1.70 10.68
N GLN A 85 1.84 -1.71 11.71
CA GLN A 85 1.30 -2.94 12.30
C GLN A 85 0.42 -3.73 11.30
N MET A 86 -0.43 -3.04 10.53
CA MET A 86 -1.19 -3.66 9.44
C MET A 86 -0.28 -4.25 8.37
N GLY A 87 0.79 -3.54 8.02
CA GLY A 87 1.81 -4.03 7.09
C GLY A 87 2.46 -5.31 7.59
N THR A 88 2.87 -5.38 8.85
CA THR A 88 3.41 -6.60 9.46
C THR A 88 2.40 -7.74 9.42
N ALA A 89 1.13 -7.51 9.78
CA ALA A 89 0.09 -8.53 9.71
C ALA A 89 -0.11 -9.06 8.28
N ALA A 90 -0.14 -8.17 7.29
CA ALA A 90 -0.24 -8.53 5.88
C ALA A 90 1.00 -9.27 5.36
N SER A 91 2.20 -8.90 5.79
CA SER A 91 3.43 -9.64 5.49
C SER A 91 3.39 -11.08 6.03
N LEU A 92 2.85 -11.25 7.24
CA LEU A 92 2.73 -12.56 7.90
C LEU A 92 1.62 -13.45 7.32
N ALA A 93 0.71 -12.90 6.52
CA ALA A 93 -0.37 -13.66 5.87
C ALA A 93 0.12 -14.67 4.82
N GLY A 94 1.40 -14.60 4.43
CA GLY A 94 2.03 -15.46 3.43
C GLY A 94 1.79 -14.98 1.99
N GLY A 95 2.63 -15.45 1.07
CA GLY A 95 2.57 -15.09 -0.35
C GLY A 95 1.31 -15.61 -1.04
N GLN A 96 0.82 -14.87 -2.03
CA GLN A 96 -0.24 -15.33 -2.93
C GLN A 96 0.27 -16.53 -3.75
N GLY A 97 -0.08 -17.75 -3.33
CA GLY A 97 0.41 -19.01 -3.90
C GLY A 97 1.08 -19.95 -2.89
N SER A 98 1.46 -19.45 -1.71
CA SER A 98 1.97 -20.29 -0.62
C SER A 98 0.80 -21.05 0.02
N GLY A 99 0.74 -22.36 -0.16
CA GLY A 99 -0.31 -23.23 0.39
C GLY A 99 -0.98 -24.20 -0.58
N ASN A 100 -0.46 -24.40 -1.79
CA ASN A 100 -0.95 -25.43 -2.71
C ASN A 100 -0.05 -26.68 -2.71
N ASP A 101 0.22 -27.21 -1.52
CA ASP A 101 0.84 -28.52 -1.29
C ASP A 101 -0.09 -29.35 -0.38
N ARG A 102 -1.32 -29.62 -0.85
CA ARG A 102 -2.14 -30.71 -0.32
C ARG A 102 -2.95 -31.34 -1.43
#